data_AF-A0A522BLM5-F1
#
_entry.id   AF-A0A522BLM5-F1
#
_cell.length_a   1.000
_cell.length_b   1.000
_cell.length_c   1.000
_cell.angle_alpha   90.00
_cell.angle_beta   90.00
_cell.angle_gamma   90.00
#
_symmetry.space_group_name_H-M   'P 1'
#
loop_
_entity.id
_entity.type
_entity.pdbx_description
1 polymer ?
#
loop_
_entity_poly.entity_id
_entity_poly.type
_entity_poly.pdbx_seq_one_letter_code
_entity_poly.pdbx_strand_id
1 'polypeptide(L)'
;MGMEHFEYKRITCLCGKGSFVARHYSPDYPFGGGSYQYRYSIECEECINKYEIVEQGKVAVPVLLSDLNLQKELFKRWHQMSAEFMKHEIVAQYIEKFTSLLAKQPSIAAAHRLASIVDSGVGSYSSFCRSWSGAAPWVQRNIRPNNLPSIINVLEAEDKKVTSMLSEIDSVLKKAQTDLKSQGVPLVDNVP
;
A
#
# COMPACT_ATOMS: atom_id res chain seq x y z
N MET A 1 -12.26 22.79 24.47
CA MET A 1 -11.04 22.15 23.93
C MET A 1 -10.54 23.01 22.79
N GLY A 2 -9.32 23.53 22.88
CA GLY A 2 -8.76 24.42 21.86
C GLY A 2 -8.30 23.65 20.63
N MET A 3 -8.69 24.11 19.44
CA MET A 3 -8.10 23.67 18.16
C MET A 3 -6.86 24.52 17.87
N GLU A 4 -5.95 24.62 18.84
CA GLU A 4 -4.77 25.44 18.67
C GLU A 4 -3.80 24.75 17.71
N HIS A 5 -3.40 25.50 16.68
CA HIS A 5 -2.41 25.08 15.71
C HIS A 5 -1.09 25.74 16.07
N PHE A 6 -0.05 24.94 16.24
CA PHE A 6 1.29 25.47 16.47
C PHE A 6 2.09 25.35 15.17
N GLU A 7 2.75 26.44 14.77
CA GLU A 7 3.70 26.40 13.66
C GLU A 7 4.96 25.65 14.15
N TYR A 8 5.29 24.55 13.48
CA TYR A 8 6.45 23.73 13.80
C TYR A 8 7.68 24.21 13.02
N LYS A 9 7.53 24.38 11.70
CA LYS A 9 8.62 24.79 10.82
C LYS A 9 8.08 25.56 9.62
N ARG A 10 8.83 26.57 9.21
CA ARG A 10 8.61 27.33 7.98
C ARG A 10 9.91 27.39 7.20
N ILE A 11 9.83 27.01 5.92
CA ILE A 11 10.97 27.08 4.99
C ILE A 11 10.59 27.94 3.79
N THR A 12 11.55 28.70 3.24
CA THR A 12 11.32 29.53 2.06
C THR A 12 10.90 28.69 0.85
N CYS A 13 9.96 29.16 0.01
CA CYS A 13 9.60 28.43 -1.21
C CYS A 13 10.82 28.33 -2.14
N LEU A 14 10.85 27.29 -2.99
CA LEU A 14 11.87 27.08 -4.01
C LEU A 14 12.01 28.25 -4.99
N CYS A 15 10.95 29.05 -5.20
CA CYS A 15 11.01 30.26 -6.03
C CYS A 15 11.44 31.53 -5.28
N GLY A 16 11.61 31.46 -3.95
CA GLY A 16 11.94 32.60 -3.09
C GLY A 16 10.77 33.52 -2.71
N LYS A 17 9.57 33.36 -3.29
CA LYS A 17 8.43 34.29 -3.13
C LYS A 17 7.34 33.82 -2.16
N GLY A 18 7.68 33.02 -1.15
CA GLY A 18 6.69 32.49 -0.19
C GLY A 18 7.30 31.43 0.71
N SER A 19 6.49 30.52 1.23
CA SER A 19 7.00 29.48 2.15
C SER A 19 6.23 28.16 2.11
N PHE A 20 6.90 27.08 2.49
CA PHE A 20 6.24 25.84 2.90
C PHE A 20 6.17 25.81 4.42
N VAL A 21 5.01 25.44 4.96
CA VAL A 21 4.73 25.52 6.40
C VAL A 21 4.28 24.15 6.89
N ALA A 22 4.91 23.67 7.96
CA ALA A 22 4.47 22.53 8.75
C ALA A 22 3.88 23.06 10.06
N ARG A 23 2.63 22.69 10.33
CA ARG A 23 1.95 22.91 11.60
C ARG A 23 1.74 21.57 12.29
N HIS A 24 1.68 21.58 13.61
CA HIS A 24 1.33 20.39 14.37
C HIS A 24 0.16 20.67 15.33
N TYR A 25 -0.57 19.60 15.63
CA TYR A 25 -1.64 19.57 16.63
C TYR A 25 -1.12 18.92 17.90
N SER A 26 -1.49 19.47 19.06
CA SER A 26 -1.16 18.82 20.32
C SER A 26 -1.82 17.43 20.42
N PRO A 27 -1.26 16.50 21.24
CA PRO A 27 -1.86 15.19 21.49
C PRO A 27 -3.30 15.24 22.01
N ASP A 28 -3.69 16.35 22.64
CA ASP A 28 -5.04 16.61 23.16
C ASP A 28 -6.06 16.96 22.05
N TYR A 29 -5.63 17.02 20.79
CA TYR A 29 -6.54 17.21 19.66
C TYR A 29 -7.56 16.06 19.61
N PRO A 30 -8.88 16.32 19.55
CA PRO A 30 -9.91 15.29 19.67
C PRO A 30 -9.82 14.15 18.65
N PHE A 31 -9.15 14.40 17.51
CA PHE A 31 -8.94 13.42 16.43
C PHE A 31 -7.47 12.97 16.31
N GLY A 32 -6.61 13.38 17.27
CA GLY A 32 -5.17 13.17 17.30
C GLY A 32 -4.71 11.79 17.73
N GLY A 33 -5.60 10.99 18.34
CA GLY A 33 -5.26 9.65 18.86
C GLY A 33 -4.17 9.66 19.93
N GLY A 34 -3.95 10.77 20.62
CA GLY A 34 -2.89 10.92 21.63
C GLY A 34 -1.48 11.12 21.04
N SER A 35 -1.37 11.51 19.77
CA SER A 35 -0.10 11.75 19.08
C SER A 35 -0.08 13.13 18.42
N TYR A 36 1.12 13.65 18.14
CA TYR A 36 1.26 14.87 17.34
C TYR A 36 0.88 14.57 15.89
N GLN A 37 -0.14 15.26 15.37
CA GLN A 37 -0.47 15.24 13.95
C GLN A 37 0.14 16.43 13.25
N TYR A 38 0.65 16.23 12.04
CA TYR A 38 1.22 17.30 11.23
C TYR A 38 0.29 17.65 10.08
N ARG A 39 0.23 18.95 9.75
CA ARG A 39 -0.43 19.47 8.57
C ARG A 39 0.53 20.37 7.81
N TYR A 40 0.65 20.11 6.53
CA TYR A 40 1.53 20.84 5.64
C TYR A 40 0.72 21.76 4.74
N SER A 41 1.27 22.94 4.43
CA SER A 41 0.67 23.89 3.50
C SER A 41 1.73 24.64 2.71
N ILE A 42 1.40 24.98 1.47
CA ILE A 42 2.23 25.79 0.59
C ILE A 42 1.66 27.21 0.56
N GLU A 43 2.34 28.15 1.22
CA GLU A 43 1.99 29.58 1.25
C GLU A 43 2.78 30.32 0.16
N CYS A 44 2.56 29.91 -1.10
CA CYS A 44 3.10 30.58 -2.28
C CYS A 44 2.21 30.29 -3.49
N GLU A 45 1.58 31.33 -4.04
CA GLU A 45 0.59 31.23 -5.13
C GLU A 45 1.13 30.59 -6.41
N GLU A 46 2.41 30.82 -6.73
CA GLU A 46 3.05 30.20 -7.89
C GLU A 46 3.41 28.74 -7.64
N CYS A 47 3.91 28.42 -6.43
CA CYS A 47 4.41 27.09 -6.09
C CYS A 47 3.29 26.08 -5.81
N ILE A 48 2.14 26.51 -5.26
CA ILE A 48 1.04 25.62 -4.86
C ILE A 48 0.46 24.83 -6.05
N ASN A 49 0.55 25.37 -7.26
CA ASN A 49 0.09 24.70 -8.48
C ASN A 49 1.14 23.77 -9.11
N LYS A 50 2.35 23.68 -8.53
CA LYS A 50 3.48 22.89 -9.06
C LYS A 50 3.94 21.80 -8.12
N TYR A 51 3.80 22.01 -6.82
CA TYR A 51 4.32 21.11 -5.79
C TYR A 51 3.21 20.62 -4.85
N GLU A 52 3.47 19.48 -4.25
CA GLU A 52 2.70 18.91 -3.13
C GLU A 52 3.68 18.56 -2.02
N ILE A 53 3.25 18.60 -0.75
CA ILE A 53 4.09 18.13 0.36
C ILE A 53 3.65 16.71 0.69
N VAL A 54 4.57 15.75 0.57
CA VAL A 54 4.28 14.33 0.76
C VAL A 54 5.17 13.79 1.87
N GLU A 55 4.59 12.94 2.72
CA GLU A 55 5.33 12.19 3.72
C GLU A 55 5.97 10.96 3.08
N GLN A 56 7.29 10.85 3.20
CA GLN A 56 8.09 9.73 2.72
C GLN A 56 8.89 9.16 3.90
N GLY A 57 8.44 8.04 4.45
CA GLY A 57 8.99 7.49 5.68
C GLY A 57 8.78 8.45 6.85
N LYS A 58 9.85 9.02 7.39
CA LYS A 58 9.83 9.94 8.55
C LYS A 58 10.06 11.41 8.18
N VAL A 59 10.02 11.74 6.90
CA VAL A 59 10.24 13.11 6.41
C VAL A 59 9.08 13.60 5.57
N ALA A 60 8.80 14.89 5.66
CA ALA A 60 7.84 15.58 4.79
C ALA A 60 8.61 16.47 3.81
N VAL A 61 8.46 16.23 2.50
CA VAL A 61 9.23 16.92 1.45
C VAL A 61 8.32 17.47 0.36
N PRO A 62 8.68 18.61 -0.26
CA PRO A 62 8.00 19.09 -1.45
C PRO A 62 8.39 18.22 -2.65
N VAL A 63 7.40 17.74 -3.40
CA VAL A 63 7.58 16.95 -4.63
C VAL A 63 6.82 17.62 -5.76
N LEU A 64 7.20 17.34 -7.01
CA LEU A 64 6.45 17.84 -8.17
C LEU A 64 5.09 17.16 -8.28
N LEU A 65 4.04 17.94 -8.54
CA LEU A 65 2.71 17.42 -8.82
C LEU A 65 2.68 16.48 -10.03
N SER A 66 3.52 16.75 -11.04
CA SER A 66 3.67 15.87 -12.22
C SER A 66 4.13 14.47 -11.84
N ASP A 67 5.10 14.37 -10.93
CA ASP A 67 5.69 13.10 -10.52
C ASP A 67 4.69 12.33 -9.64
N LEU A 68 4.00 13.03 -8.74
CA LEU A 68 2.92 12.46 -7.94
C LEU A 68 1.76 11.94 -8.82
N ASN A 69 1.37 12.68 -9.85
CA ASN A 69 0.33 12.25 -10.78
C ASN A 69 0.78 11.04 -11.61
N LEU A 70 2.02 11.00 -12.07
CA LEU A 70 2.58 9.83 -12.75
C LEU A 70 2.56 8.60 -11.83
N GLN A 71 2.94 8.76 -10.56
CA GLN A 71 2.89 7.70 -9.56
C GLN A 71 1.46 7.16 -9.35
N LYS A 72 0.47 8.07 -9.25
CA LYS A 72 -0.96 7.69 -9.17
C LYS A 72 -1.42 6.91 -10.39
N GLU A 73 -1.05 7.33 -11.60
CA GLU A 73 -1.37 6.61 -12.83
C GLU A 73 -0.68 5.23 -12.88
N LEU A 74 0.55 5.10 -12.39
CA LEU A 74 1.23 3.81 -12.26
C LEU A 74 0.51 2.88 -11.28
N PHE A 75 0.07 3.37 -10.12
CA PHE A 75 -0.75 2.57 -9.19
C PHE A 75 -2.09 2.15 -9.80
N LYS A 76 -2.77 3.06 -10.51
CA LYS A 76 -4.01 2.74 -11.22
C LYS A 76 -3.80 1.67 -12.29
N ARG A 77 -2.72 1.79 -13.08
CA ARG A 77 -2.33 0.78 -14.07
C ARG A 77 -2.01 -0.56 -13.41
N TRP A 78 -1.26 -0.56 -12.32
CA TRP A 78 -0.97 -1.77 -11.55
C TRP A 78 -2.26 -2.45 -11.06
N HIS A 79 -3.22 -1.70 -10.53
CA HIS A 79 -4.52 -2.24 -10.11
C HIS A 79 -5.30 -2.85 -11.28
N GLN A 80 -5.31 -2.19 -12.44
CA GLN A 80 -5.97 -2.71 -13.65
C GLN A 80 -5.32 -4.01 -14.11
N MET A 81 -3.99 -4.02 -14.28
CA MET A 81 -3.24 -5.22 -14.68
C MET A 81 -3.45 -6.37 -13.69
N SER A 82 -3.41 -6.08 -12.39
CA SER A 82 -3.69 -7.05 -11.33
C SER A 82 -5.09 -7.65 -11.45
N ALA A 83 -6.11 -6.82 -11.69
CA ALA A 83 -7.49 -7.27 -11.82
C ALA A 83 -7.73 -8.09 -13.09
N GLU A 84 -7.13 -7.71 -14.21
CA GLU A 84 -7.19 -8.47 -15.47
C GLU A 84 -6.49 -9.81 -15.36
N PHE A 85 -5.29 -9.82 -14.77
CA PHE A 85 -4.53 -11.03 -14.54
C PHE A 85 -5.27 -12.05 -13.67
N MET A 86 -5.96 -11.60 -12.61
CA MET A 86 -6.78 -12.48 -11.77
C MET A 86 -7.99 -13.08 -12.51
N LYS A 87 -8.40 -12.52 -13.65
CA LYS A 87 -9.46 -13.08 -14.52
C LYS A 87 -8.93 -14.06 -15.55
N HIS A 88 -7.62 -14.18 -15.70
CA HIS A 88 -7.02 -15.07 -16.70
C HIS A 88 -7.33 -16.53 -16.36
N GLU A 89 -7.70 -17.33 -17.36
CA GLU A 89 -8.15 -18.73 -17.18
C GLU A 89 -7.14 -19.59 -16.39
N ILE A 90 -5.86 -19.51 -16.75
CA ILE A 90 -4.79 -20.22 -16.06
C ILE A 90 -4.72 -19.91 -14.55
N VAL A 91 -4.97 -18.65 -14.17
CA VAL A 91 -4.99 -18.21 -12.77
C VAL A 91 -6.22 -18.78 -12.08
N ALA A 92 -7.39 -18.75 -12.74
CA ALA A 92 -8.61 -19.36 -12.22
C ALA A 92 -8.42 -20.86 -11.93
N GLN A 93 -7.71 -21.60 -12.80
CA GLN A 93 -7.40 -23.02 -12.58
C GLN A 93 -6.53 -23.25 -11.33
N TYR A 94 -5.50 -22.42 -11.09
CA TYR A 94 -4.70 -22.53 -9.87
C TYR A 94 -5.52 -22.20 -8.62
N ILE A 95 -6.36 -21.16 -8.68
CA ILE A 95 -7.27 -20.77 -7.60
C ILE A 95 -8.24 -21.91 -7.28
N GLU A 96 -8.81 -22.56 -8.29
CA GLU A 96 -9.73 -23.69 -8.11
C GLU A 96 -9.03 -24.92 -7.50
N LYS A 97 -7.85 -25.28 -8.01
CA LYS A 97 -7.04 -26.37 -7.46
C LYS A 97 -6.68 -26.12 -5.99
N PHE A 98 -6.23 -24.91 -5.67
CA PHE A 98 -5.90 -24.52 -4.30
C PHE A 98 -7.13 -24.50 -3.39
N THR A 99 -8.26 -23.97 -3.88
CA THR A 99 -9.54 -24.01 -3.14
C THR A 99 -9.92 -25.45 -2.80
N SER A 100 -9.78 -26.36 -3.77
CA SER A 100 -10.05 -27.78 -3.58
C SER A 100 -9.10 -28.42 -2.57
N LEU A 101 -7.80 -28.11 -2.65
CA LEU A 101 -6.79 -28.59 -1.69
C LEU A 101 -7.09 -28.11 -0.27
N LEU A 102 -7.48 -26.84 -0.14
CA LEU A 102 -7.84 -26.21 1.13
C LEU A 102 -9.13 -26.80 1.72
N ALA A 103 -10.12 -27.11 0.88
CA ALA A 103 -11.37 -27.74 1.29
C ALA A 103 -11.18 -29.20 1.77
N LYS A 104 -10.16 -29.90 1.25
CA LYS A 104 -9.82 -31.28 1.63
C LYS A 104 -9.04 -31.40 2.94
N GLN A 105 -8.68 -30.28 3.58
CA GLN A 105 -7.94 -30.31 4.83
C GLN A 105 -8.78 -30.96 5.94
N PRO A 106 -8.19 -31.83 6.79
CA PRO A 106 -8.95 -32.62 7.77
C PRO A 106 -9.51 -31.79 8.93
N SER A 107 -9.06 -30.54 9.08
CA SER A 107 -9.53 -29.63 10.12
C SER A 107 -9.31 -28.18 9.73
N ILE A 108 -10.01 -27.26 10.41
CA ILE A 108 -9.79 -25.81 10.28
C ILE A 108 -8.35 -25.43 10.62
N ALA A 109 -7.73 -26.11 11.60
CA ALA A 109 -6.33 -25.90 11.95
C ALA A 109 -5.36 -26.31 10.82
N ALA A 110 -5.64 -27.41 10.12
CA ALA A 110 -4.86 -27.79 8.94
C ALA A 110 -5.07 -26.80 7.78
N ALA A 111 -6.31 -26.34 7.55
CA ALA A 111 -6.61 -25.29 6.59
C ALA A 111 -5.90 -23.97 6.90
N HIS A 112 -5.87 -23.55 8.17
CA HIS A 112 -5.13 -22.36 8.62
C HIS A 112 -3.64 -22.48 8.33
N ARG A 113 -3.01 -23.59 8.71
CA ARG A 113 -1.59 -23.82 8.42
C ARG A 113 -1.28 -23.75 6.93
N LEU A 114 -2.11 -24.38 6.09
CA LEU A 114 -1.94 -24.33 4.64
C LEU A 114 -2.13 -22.91 4.09
N ALA A 115 -3.16 -22.19 4.55
CA ALA A 115 -3.40 -20.81 4.16
C ALA A 115 -2.23 -19.89 4.56
N SER A 116 -1.66 -20.07 5.75
CA SER A 116 -0.51 -19.28 6.24
C SER A 116 0.78 -19.50 5.45
N ILE A 117 0.94 -20.63 4.74
CA ILE A 117 2.08 -20.83 3.82
C ILE A 117 1.93 -19.91 2.59
N VAL A 118 0.70 -19.74 2.12
CA VAL A 118 0.39 -18.98 0.91
C VAL A 118 0.27 -17.48 1.15
N ASP A 119 -0.24 -17.11 2.32
CA ASP A 119 -0.50 -15.73 2.66
C ASP A 119 0.05 -15.39 4.04
N SER A 120 1.05 -14.51 4.05
CA SER A 120 1.64 -13.96 5.27
C SER A 120 0.64 -13.09 6.06
N GLY A 121 -0.46 -12.65 5.42
CA GLY A 121 -1.54 -11.88 6.02
C GLY A 121 -2.60 -12.72 6.73
N VAL A 122 -2.47 -14.05 6.76
CA VAL A 122 -3.38 -14.89 7.53
C VAL A 122 -3.20 -14.56 9.01
N GLY A 123 -4.19 -13.85 9.57
CA GLY A 123 -4.20 -13.48 10.98
C GLY A 123 -4.10 -14.70 11.91
N SER A 124 -4.07 -14.43 13.22
CA SER A 124 -3.98 -15.49 14.23
C SER A 124 -5.05 -16.58 14.00
N TYR A 125 -4.73 -17.81 14.42
CA TYR A 125 -5.65 -18.95 14.29
C TYR A 125 -7.07 -18.63 14.79
N SER A 126 -7.20 -17.95 15.93
CA SER A 126 -8.49 -17.53 16.47
C SER A 126 -9.26 -16.56 15.56
N SER A 127 -8.58 -15.64 14.88
CA SER A 127 -9.21 -14.72 13.91
C SER A 127 -9.57 -15.44 12.61
N PHE A 128 -8.73 -16.38 12.18
CA PHE A 128 -9.04 -17.24 11.04
C PHE A 128 -10.30 -18.08 11.30
N CYS A 129 -10.37 -18.78 12.44
CA CYS A 129 -11.55 -19.57 12.81
C CYS A 129 -12.84 -18.75 12.84
N ARG A 130 -12.80 -17.52 13.37
CA ARG A 130 -13.96 -16.62 13.41
C ARG A 130 -14.43 -16.17 12.01
N SER A 131 -13.52 -16.04 11.06
CA SER A 131 -13.81 -15.59 9.69
C SER A 131 -13.96 -16.73 8.67
N TRP A 132 -13.67 -17.96 9.10
CA TRP A 132 -13.73 -19.16 8.26
C TRP A 132 -15.17 -19.57 7.99
N SER A 133 -15.56 -19.49 6.73
CA SER A 133 -16.87 -19.93 6.23
C SER A 133 -16.73 -20.94 5.09
N GLY A 134 -15.58 -21.64 5.04
CA GLY A 134 -15.21 -22.55 3.97
C GLY A 134 -14.12 -22.01 3.05
N ALA A 135 -13.53 -22.90 2.25
CA ALA A 135 -12.37 -22.60 1.41
C ALA A 135 -12.68 -21.57 0.31
N ALA A 136 -13.77 -21.73 -0.44
CA ALA A 136 -14.08 -20.85 -1.57
C ALA A 136 -14.32 -19.37 -1.14
N PRO A 137 -15.18 -19.07 -0.14
CA PRO A 137 -15.34 -17.69 0.33
C PRO A 137 -14.05 -17.10 0.94
N TRP A 138 -13.21 -17.95 1.53
CA TRP A 138 -11.92 -17.51 2.06
C TRP A 138 -10.97 -17.15 0.92
N VAL A 139 -10.82 -18.02 -0.08
CA VAL A 139 -9.94 -17.81 -1.23
C VAL A 139 -10.34 -16.55 -2.01
N GLN A 140 -11.63 -16.35 -2.28
CA GLN A 140 -12.13 -15.17 -2.99
C GLN A 140 -11.78 -13.86 -2.26
N ARG A 141 -11.82 -13.85 -0.92
CA ARG A 141 -11.56 -12.66 -0.11
C ARG A 141 -10.08 -12.37 0.05
N ASN A 142 -9.22 -13.38 0.10
CA ASN A 142 -7.82 -13.22 0.54
C ASN A 142 -6.79 -13.40 -0.57
N ILE A 143 -7.07 -14.20 -1.61
CA ILE A 143 -6.07 -14.41 -2.66
C ILE A 143 -5.95 -13.19 -3.56
N ARG A 144 -4.69 -12.79 -3.78
CA ARG A 144 -4.26 -11.66 -4.60
C ARG A 144 -3.08 -12.09 -5.48
N PRO A 145 -2.71 -11.32 -6.52
CA PRO A 145 -1.61 -11.68 -7.42
C PRO A 145 -0.29 -12.01 -6.70
N ASN A 146 0.06 -11.26 -5.65
CA ASN A 146 1.28 -11.44 -4.88
C ASN A 146 1.35 -12.78 -4.12
N ASN A 147 0.21 -13.44 -3.87
CA ASN A 147 0.17 -14.76 -3.21
C ASN A 147 0.22 -15.93 -4.19
N LEU A 148 0.00 -15.71 -5.49
CA LEU A 148 -0.04 -16.78 -6.48
C LEU A 148 1.27 -17.57 -6.60
N PRO A 149 2.48 -16.99 -6.53
CA PRO A 149 3.71 -17.78 -6.53
C PRO A 149 3.73 -18.86 -5.44
N SER A 150 3.28 -18.51 -4.23
CA SER A 150 3.19 -19.46 -3.11
C SER A 150 2.11 -20.52 -3.36
N ILE A 151 0.99 -20.15 -3.98
CA ILE A 151 -0.05 -21.12 -4.40
C ILE A 151 0.54 -22.13 -5.39
N ILE A 152 1.22 -21.65 -6.42
CA ILE A 152 1.81 -22.47 -7.48
C ILE A 152 2.84 -23.44 -6.88
N ASN A 153 3.68 -22.95 -5.96
CA ASN A 153 4.66 -23.76 -5.25
C ASN A 153 4.01 -24.84 -4.37
N VAL A 154 2.96 -24.49 -3.61
CA VAL A 154 2.20 -25.46 -2.80
C VAL A 154 1.49 -26.51 -3.65
N LEU A 155 1.08 -26.15 -4.86
CA LEU A 155 0.51 -27.09 -5.84
C LEU A 155 1.59 -27.88 -6.61
N GLU A 156 2.87 -27.69 -6.27
CA GLU A 156 4.03 -28.34 -6.91
C GLU A 156 4.03 -28.16 -8.44
N ALA A 157 3.56 -26.99 -8.90
CA ALA A 157 3.50 -26.66 -10.32
C ALA A 157 4.61 -25.67 -10.70
N GLU A 158 5.05 -25.73 -11.96
CA GLU A 158 5.93 -24.72 -12.56
C GLU A 158 5.23 -24.11 -13.77
N ASP A 159 5.05 -22.78 -13.76
CA ASP A 159 4.36 -22.07 -14.82
C ASP A 159 5.09 -20.77 -15.21
N LYS A 160 5.99 -20.91 -16.18
CA LYS A 160 6.78 -19.79 -16.70
C LYS A 160 5.91 -18.65 -17.23
N LYS A 161 4.71 -18.95 -17.75
CA LYS A 161 3.80 -17.93 -18.28
C LYS A 161 3.23 -17.09 -17.15
N VAL A 162 2.75 -17.72 -16.08
CA VAL A 162 2.25 -16.99 -14.91
C VAL A 162 3.36 -16.20 -14.22
N THR A 163 4.55 -16.79 -14.06
CA THR A 163 5.70 -16.08 -13.49
C THR A 163 6.09 -14.84 -14.32
N SER A 164 6.09 -14.94 -15.65
CA SER A 164 6.37 -13.81 -16.53
C SER A 164 5.33 -12.70 -16.39
N MET A 165 4.03 -13.04 -16.31
CA MET A 165 2.96 -12.06 -16.13
C MET A 165 3.07 -11.33 -14.78
N LEU A 166 3.34 -12.08 -13.71
CA LEU A 166 3.55 -11.50 -12.38
C LEU A 166 4.77 -10.57 -12.35
N SER A 167 5.87 -10.93 -13.00
CA SER A 167 7.05 -10.08 -13.08
C SER A 167 6.76 -8.75 -13.77
N GLU A 168 5.89 -8.74 -14.78
CA GLU A 168 5.47 -7.51 -15.45
C GLU A 168 4.67 -6.61 -14.51
N ILE A 169 3.68 -7.17 -13.81
CA ILE A 169 2.86 -6.47 -12.82
C ILE A 169 3.73 -5.89 -11.70
N ASP A 170 4.65 -6.68 -11.16
CA ASP A 170 5.59 -6.27 -10.11
C ASP A 170 6.53 -5.16 -10.58
N SER A 171 6.93 -5.16 -11.85
CA SER A 171 7.77 -4.10 -12.40
C SER A 171 7.05 -2.74 -12.39
N VAL A 172 5.73 -2.72 -12.62
CA VAL A 172 4.92 -1.51 -12.54
C VAL A 172 4.75 -1.08 -11.09
N LEU A 173 4.49 -2.02 -10.18
CA LEU A 173 4.37 -1.74 -8.75
C LEU A 173 5.67 -1.15 -8.18
N LYS A 174 6.83 -1.74 -8.50
CA LYS A 174 8.14 -1.23 -8.06
C LYS A 174 8.39 0.20 -8.53
N LYS A 175 8.02 0.52 -9.77
CA LYS A 175 8.08 1.89 -10.28
C LYS A 175 7.14 2.83 -9.53
N ALA A 176 5.91 2.37 -9.24
CA ALA A 176 4.93 3.15 -8.48
C ALA A 176 5.36 3.39 -7.02
N GLN A 177 6.03 2.42 -6.40
CA GLN A 177 6.53 2.50 -5.01
C GLN A 177 7.85 3.26 -4.87
N THR A 178 8.50 3.63 -5.97
CA THR A 178 9.75 4.39 -5.89
C THR A 178 9.47 5.75 -5.27
N ASP A 179 10.31 6.15 -4.31
CA ASP A 179 10.20 7.45 -3.66
C ASP A 179 10.28 8.58 -4.71
N LEU A 180 9.35 9.52 -4.61
CA LEU A 180 9.35 10.73 -5.44
C LEU A 180 10.57 11.58 -5.10
N LYS A 181 11.18 12.19 -6.12
CA LYS A 181 12.33 13.05 -5.95
C LYS A 181 11.93 14.33 -5.19
N SER A 182 12.46 14.50 -3.98
CA SER A 182 12.37 15.77 -3.24
C SER A 182 12.94 16.93 -4.04
N GLN A 183 12.25 18.05 -4.03
CA GLN A 183 12.64 19.28 -4.73
C GLN A 183 13.30 20.30 -3.79
N GLY A 184 13.46 19.97 -2.51
CA GLY A 184 13.98 20.90 -1.51
C GLY A 184 14.36 20.25 -0.19
N VAL A 185 14.50 21.09 0.84
CA VAL A 185 14.83 20.66 2.20
C VAL A 185 13.58 20.07 2.88
N PRO A 186 13.71 19.00 3.68
CA PRO A 186 12.60 18.47 4.47
C PRO A 186 11.98 19.50 5.43
N LEU A 187 10.65 19.48 5.51
CA LEU A 187 9.87 20.26 6.47
C LEU A 187 9.88 19.65 7.87
N VAL A 188 10.05 18.34 7.98
CA VAL A 188 10.14 17.64 9.27
C VAL A 188 11.19 16.56 9.14
N ASP A 189 12.08 16.49 10.13
CA ASP A 189 13.04 15.42 10.30
C ASP A 189 12.57 14.60 11.51
N ASN A 190 12.12 13.36 11.30
CA ASN A 190 11.51 12.47 12.30
C ASN A 190 10.04 12.79 12.66
N VAL A 191 9.14 12.63 11.69
CA VAL A 191 7.72 12.43 12.00
C VAL A 191 7.60 11.19 12.92
N PRO A 192 7.04 11.33 14.13
CA PRO A 192 6.92 10.24 15.11
C PRO A 192 5.93 9.16 14.67
#